data_AF-A0A1A7KDL2-F1
#
_entry.id   AF-A0A1A7KDL2-F1
#
_cell.length_a   1.000
_cell.length_b   1.000
_cell.length_c   1.000
_cell.angle_alpha   90.00
_cell.angle_beta   90.00
_cell.angle_gamma   90.00
#
_symmetry.space_group_name_H-M   'P 1'
#
loop_
_entity.id
_entity.type
_entity.pdbx_description
1 polymer ?
#
loop_
_entity_poly.entity_id
_entity_poly.type
_entity_poly.pdbx_seq_one_letter_code
_entity_poly.pdbx_strand_id
1 'polypeptide(L)'
;MKRIFVGVMSIFSIITYAQNQRFSYEYKFVKDSTEKDKSETEIMLLNVFSKGSQFYSKDVFESDSILNAEFKKQSGGLDHHINLTRFKSKGKVRYQVEKNYPDYSVNFFTNLGSMEYMVQESRNQNWKILPEKEKIGEFNTQKATCDFAGRKWTAWFTTDIPIQDGPHKFHGLPGLIVKLEDKTKSHIFELKGVRKFDDKEEWKSFKDKERYEPLIVLNDKKYRKTYLDNRADPNKGLRNLLAEGGKFEMKDASGKIMDSNQIMKDREKKQKEANKKNNNVLELDLLQ
;
A
#
# COMPACT_ATOMS: atom_id res chain seq x y z
N MET A 1 52.59 29.01 -33.64
CA MET A 1 51.28 28.46 -34.05
C MET A 1 50.80 27.51 -32.96
N LYS A 2 49.65 27.81 -32.32
CA LYS A 2 49.11 27.09 -31.15
C LYS A 2 48.54 25.74 -31.59
N ARG A 3 48.96 24.65 -30.94
CA ARG A 3 48.38 23.30 -31.13
C ARG A 3 47.13 23.18 -30.25
N ILE A 4 45.96 23.06 -30.88
CA ILE A 4 44.69 22.83 -30.19
C ILE A 4 44.52 21.32 -30.04
N PHE A 5 44.52 20.83 -28.80
CA PHE A 5 44.15 19.46 -28.47
C PHE A 5 42.62 19.41 -28.39
N VAL A 6 41.97 18.76 -29.35
CA VAL A 6 40.52 18.48 -29.29
C VAL A 6 40.36 17.16 -28.52
N GLY A 7 39.96 17.26 -27.26
CA GLY A 7 39.59 16.10 -26.45
C GLY A 7 38.26 15.54 -26.92
N VAL A 8 38.27 14.30 -27.42
CA VAL A 8 37.06 13.54 -27.74
C VAL A 8 36.41 13.12 -26.42
N MET A 9 35.32 13.80 -26.03
CA MET A 9 34.46 13.32 -24.95
C MET A 9 33.63 12.15 -25.47
N SER A 10 34.01 10.92 -25.07
CA SER A 10 33.19 9.74 -25.27
C SER A 10 31.93 9.84 -24.41
N ILE A 11 30.79 10.08 -25.05
CA ILE A 11 29.47 10.00 -24.43
C ILE A 11 29.21 8.50 -24.19
N PHE A 12 29.43 8.04 -22.95
CA PHE A 12 28.92 6.74 -22.51
C PHE A 12 27.39 6.80 -22.59
N SER A 13 26.84 6.16 -23.61
CA SER A 13 25.40 5.95 -23.72
C SER A 13 24.99 5.07 -22.54
N ILE A 14 24.33 5.66 -21.55
CA ILE A 14 23.69 4.91 -20.47
C ILE A 14 22.54 4.15 -21.13
N ILE A 15 22.75 2.86 -21.39
CA ILE A 15 21.70 1.96 -21.84
C ILE A 15 20.70 1.88 -20.69
N THR A 16 19.60 2.60 -20.81
CA THR A 16 18.49 2.52 -19.84
C THR A 16 17.90 1.13 -19.94
N TYR A 17 18.04 0.34 -18.87
CA TYR A 17 17.30 -0.90 -18.68
C TYR A 17 15.81 -0.56 -18.44
N ALA A 18 15.09 -0.18 -19.50
CA ALA A 18 13.65 -0.02 -19.46
C ALA A 18 13.00 -1.40 -19.68
N GLN A 19 13.16 -2.29 -18.69
CA GLN A 19 12.41 -3.54 -18.63
C GLN A 19 11.52 -3.50 -17.40
N ASN A 20 10.26 -3.90 -17.57
CA ASN A 20 9.32 -4.02 -16.46
C ASN A 20 9.81 -5.10 -15.47
N GLN A 21 9.88 -4.74 -14.19
CA GLN A 21 10.43 -5.60 -13.13
C GLN A 21 9.49 -5.70 -11.93
N ARG A 22 9.31 -6.91 -11.41
CA ARG A 22 8.52 -7.21 -10.22
C ARG A 22 9.44 -7.66 -9.10
N PHE A 23 9.29 -7.02 -7.95
CA PHE A 23 10.00 -7.34 -6.73
C PHE A 23 8.99 -7.82 -5.69
N SER A 24 9.19 -9.02 -5.15
CA SER A 24 8.32 -9.61 -4.13
C SER A 24 8.93 -9.37 -2.75
N TYR A 25 8.24 -8.65 -1.89
CA TYR A 25 8.64 -8.41 -0.51
C TYR A 25 7.79 -9.26 0.44
N GLU A 26 8.44 -9.91 1.40
CA GLU A 26 7.74 -10.35 2.60
C GLU A 26 7.62 -9.16 3.56
N TYR A 27 6.39 -8.80 3.91
CA TYR A 27 6.10 -7.80 4.91
C TYR A 27 5.66 -8.49 6.20
N LYS A 28 6.50 -8.41 7.23
CA LYS A 28 6.20 -8.88 8.58
C LYS A 28 5.78 -7.70 9.44
N PHE A 29 4.65 -7.83 10.14
CA PHE A 29 4.15 -6.75 10.98
C PHE A 29 3.39 -7.21 12.22
N VAL A 30 3.41 -6.39 13.27
CA VAL A 30 2.63 -6.59 14.50
C VAL A 30 1.56 -5.50 14.59
N LYS A 31 0.28 -5.86 14.74
CA LYS A 31 -0.82 -4.88 14.84
C LYS A 31 -0.96 -4.27 16.23
N ASP A 32 -0.80 -5.10 17.26
CA ASP A 32 -0.90 -4.70 18.66
C ASP A 32 0.49 -4.62 19.28
N SER A 33 0.94 -3.41 19.62
CA SER A 33 2.26 -3.17 20.19
C SER A 33 2.52 -3.92 21.50
N THR A 34 1.47 -4.38 22.21
CA THR A 34 1.60 -5.20 23.42
C THR A 34 1.74 -6.69 23.14
N GLU A 35 1.45 -7.16 21.92
CA GLU A 35 1.47 -8.57 21.52
C GLU A 35 2.56 -8.82 20.46
N LYS A 36 3.82 -8.55 20.81
CA LYS A 36 4.98 -8.56 19.89
C LYS A 36 5.25 -9.92 19.23
N ASP A 37 4.83 -10.99 19.89
CA ASP A 37 4.90 -12.38 19.44
C ASP A 37 3.85 -12.73 18.37
N LYS A 38 2.78 -11.95 18.25
CA LYS A 38 1.72 -12.15 17.26
C LYS A 38 1.99 -11.41 15.95
N SER A 39 3.14 -11.70 15.34
CA SER A 39 3.47 -11.15 14.03
C SER A 39 2.65 -11.81 12.92
N GLU A 40 2.19 -11.00 11.98
CA GLU A 40 1.58 -11.44 10.74
C GLU A 40 2.55 -11.23 9.58
N THR A 41 2.37 -11.99 8.49
CA THR A 41 3.16 -11.84 7.26
C THR A 41 2.25 -11.70 6.05
N GLU A 42 2.74 -10.98 5.05
CA GLU A 42 2.07 -10.84 3.76
C GLU A 42 3.08 -10.64 2.63
N ILE A 43 2.81 -11.22 1.46
CA ILE A 43 3.62 -10.98 0.27
C ILE A 43 3.10 -9.74 -0.45
N MET A 44 3.96 -8.73 -0.52
CA MET A 44 3.73 -7.48 -1.25
C MET A 44 4.50 -7.51 -2.56
N LEU A 45 3.91 -6.97 -3.62
CA LEU A 45 4.54 -6.84 -4.93
C LEU A 45 4.85 -5.38 -5.19
N LEU A 46 6.08 -5.10 -5.62
CA LEU A 46 6.49 -3.83 -6.22
C LEU A 46 6.69 -4.07 -7.73
N ASN A 47 5.77 -3.58 -8.55
CA ASN A 47 5.94 -3.59 -10.01
C ASN A 47 6.51 -2.25 -10.45
N VAL A 48 7.65 -2.28 -11.11
CA VAL A 48 8.36 -1.12 -11.65
C VAL A 48 8.19 -1.12 -13.16
N PHE A 49 7.78 0.04 -13.68
CA PHE A 49 7.56 0.35 -15.08
C PHE A 49 8.38 1.59 -15.44
N SER A 50 8.45 1.94 -16.72
CA SER A 50 9.15 3.16 -17.17
C SER A 50 8.60 4.45 -16.57
N LYS A 51 7.28 4.51 -16.31
CA LYS A 51 6.59 5.70 -15.79
C LYS A 51 6.43 5.75 -14.26
N GLY A 52 6.85 4.72 -13.53
CA GLY A 52 6.68 4.69 -12.08
C GLY A 52 6.83 3.31 -11.44
N SER A 53 6.35 3.17 -10.20
CA SER A 53 6.07 1.87 -9.58
C SER A 53 4.70 1.76 -8.89
N GLN A 54 4.22 0.52 -8.75
CA GLN A 54 3.01 0.15 -8.01
C GLN A 54 3.34 -0.85 -6.91
N PHE A 55 2.90 -0.60 -5.68
CA PHE A 55 3.12 -1.46 -4.53
C PHE A 55 1.80 -1.90 -3.89
N TYR A 56 1.57 -3.22 -3.79
CA TYR A 56 0.29 -3.77 -3.34
C TYR A 56 0.41 -5.21 -2.81
N SER A 57 -0.58 -5.69 -2.06
CA SER A 57 -0.63 -7.08 -1.60
C SER A 57 -0.98 -8.04 -2.75
N LYS A 58 -0.20 -9.12 -2.88
CA LYS A 58 -0.48 -10.20 -3.85
C LYS A 58 -1.83 -10.85 -3.59
N ASP A 59 -2.11 -11.21 -2.34
CA ASP A 59 -3.32 -11.96 -1.97
C ASP A 59 -4.60 -11.12 -2.13
N VAL A 60 -4.52 -9.82 -1.81
CA VAL A 60 -5.64 -8.89 -2.01
C VAL A 60 -5.90 -8.69 -3.49
N PHE A 61 -4.84 -8.48 -4.30
CA PHE A 61 -4.96 -8.31 -5.74
C PHE A 61 -5.55 -9.54 -6.43
N GLU A 62 -5.10 -10.74 -6.07
CA GLU A 62 -5.64 -12.00 -6.59
C GLU A 62 -7.10 -12.20 -6.18
N SER A 63 -7.46 -11.88 -4.92
CA SER A 63 -8.83 -11.97 -4.43
C SER A 63 -9.77 -11.01 -5.17
N ASP A 64 -9.37 -9.75 -5.34
CA ASP A 64 -10.13 -8.73 -6.07
C ASP A 64 -10.29 -9.10 -7.54
N SER A 65 -9.25 -9.67 -8.17
CA SER A 65 -9.30 -10.10 -9.57
C SER A 65 -10.29 -11.24 -9.79
N ILE A 66 -10.30 -12.23 -8.88
CA ILE A 66 -11.25 -13.34 -8.93
C ILE A 66 -12.69 -12.84 -8.75
N LEU A 67 -12.91 -11.95 -7.77
CA LEU A 67 -14.22 -11.32 -7.54
C LEU A 67 -14.71 -10.57 -8.78
N ASN A 68 -13.89 -9.69 -9.34
CA ASN A 68 -14.24 -8.91 -10.53
C ASN A 68 -14.55 -9.79 -11.75
N ALA A 69 -13.79 -10.87 -11.95
CA ALA A 69 -14.07 -11.81 -13.03
C ALA A 69 -15.44 -12.50 -12.86
N GLU A 70 -15.84 -12.83 -11.63
CA GLU A 70 -17.16 -13.38 -11.35
C GLU A 70 -18.28 -12.36 -11.56
N PHE A 71 -18.11 -11.12 -11.06
CA PHE A 71 -19.05 -10.02 -11.29
C PHE A 71 -19.29 -9.79 -12.79
N LYS A 72 -18.23 -9.81 -13.61
CA LYS A 72 -18.32 -9.66 -15.08
C LYS A 72 -19.04 -10.83 -15.78
N LYS A 73 -18.93 -12.05 -15.26
CA LYS A 73 -19.65 -13.21 -15.80
C LYS A 73 -21.15 -13.14 -15.52
N GLN A 74 -21.55 -12.62 -14.36
CA GLN A 74 -22.95 -12.60 -13.94
C GLN A 74 -23.72 -11.35 -14.40
N SER A 75 -23.04 -10.26 -14.75
CA SER A 75 -23.66 -9.01 -15.24
C SER A 75 -24.36 -9.13 -16.61
N GLY A 76 -24.38 -10.32 -17.22
CA GLY A 76 -25.19 -10.64 -18.41
C GLY A 76 -26.57 -11.26 -18.13
N GLY A 77 -26.97 -11.46 -16.87
CA GLY A 77 -28.25 -12.08 -16.47
C GLY A 77 -29.13 -11.21 -15.57
N LEU A 78 -30.45 -11.40 -15.64
CA LEU A 78 -31.47 -10.56 -14.96
C LEU A 78 -31.64 -10.80 -13.45
N ASP A 79 -30.95 -11.78 -12.85
CA ASP A 79 -31.11 -12.16 -11.44
C ASP A 79 -29.75 -12.25 -10.72
N HIS A 80 -29.47 -11.29 -9.82
CA HIS A 80 -28.14 -11.06 -9.23
C HIS A 80 -28.06 -11.53 -7.78
N HIS A 81 -27.98 -12.85 -7.58
CA HIS A 81 -27.63 -13.42 -6.27
C HIS A 81 -26.13 -13.76 -6.19
N ILE A 82 -25.28 -12.74 -6.04
CA ILE A 82 -23.86 -12.96 -5.80
C ILE A 82 -23.68 -13.43 -4.36
N ASN A 83 -23.40 -14.72 -4.20
CA ASN A 83 -23.10 -15.27 -2.89
C ASN A 83 -21.67 -14.89 -2.47
N LEU A 84 -21.52 -13.67 -1.94
CA LEU A 84 -20.26 -13.12 -1.43
C LEU A 84 -19.64 -13.97 -0.30
N THR A 85 -20.41 -14.83 0.38
CA THR A 85 -19.89 -15.69 1.46
C THR A 85 -18.91 -16.76 0.95
N ARG A 86 -18.95 -17.10 -0.35
CA ARG A 86 -17.99 -18.01 -0.97
C ARG A 86 -16.63 -17.36 -1.21
N PHE A 87 -16.56 -16.03 -1.24
CA PHE A 87 -15.33 -15.29 -1.49
C PHE A 87 -14.68 -14.90 -0.17
N LYS A 88 -13.77 -15.75 0.31
CA LYS A 88 -12.86 -15.38 1.39
C LYS A 88 -11.80 -14.45 0.82
N SER A 89 -11.96 -13.14 1.06
CA SER A 89 -10.89 -12.18 0.75
C SER A 89 -9.63 -12.59 1.53
N LYS A 90 -8.59 -12.94 0.78
CA LYS A 90 -7.27 -13.25 1.32
C LYS A 90 -6.46 -11.95 1.45
N GLY A 91 -5.45 -12.00 2.31
CA GLY A 91 -4.60 -10.86 2.61
C GLY A 91 -5.17 -9.90 3.66
N LYS A 92 -4.26 -9.17 4.29
CA LYS A 92 -4.50 -8.31 5.47
C LYS A 92 -4.12 -6.86 5.17
N VAL A 93 -3.27 -6.63 4.18
CA VAL A 93 -2.77 -5.33 3.75
C VAL A 93 -3.52 -4.88 2.50
N ARG A 94 -4.55 -4.06 2.71
CA ARG A 94 -5.46 -3.62 1.64
C ARG A 94 -5.05 -2.33 0.92
N TYR A 95 -4.06 -1.62 1.42
CA TYR A 95 -3.62 -0.40 0.78
C TYR A 95 -2.84 -0.71 -0.52
N GLN A 96 -2.79 0.29 -1.40
CA GLN A 96 -1.97 0.27 -2.60
C GLN A 96 -1.22 1.60 -2.68
N VAL A 97 -0.04 1.59 -3.30
CA VAL A 97 0.79 2.78 -3.49
C VAL A 97 1.16 2.87 -4.96
N GLU A 98 1.10 4.07 -5.52
CA GLU A 98 1.70 4.41 -6.80
C GLU A 98 2.74 5.51 -6.60
N LYS A 99 3.87 5.36 -7.27
CA LYS A 99 4.93 6.36 -7.30
C LYS A 99 5.19 6.71 -8.76
N ASN A 100 4.93 7.94 -9.16
CA ASN A 100 5.08 8.37 -10.55
C ASN A 100 6.51 8.87 -10.78
N TYR A 101 7.11 8.52 -11.91
CA TYR A 101 8.42 9.02 -12.30
C TYR A 101 8.28 10.20 -13.29
N PRO A 102 9.25 11.13 -13.31
CA PRO A 102 10.52 11.14 -12.59
C PRO A 102 10.48 11.85 -11.22
N ASP A 103 9.36 12.48 -10.85
CA ASP A 103 9.25 13.32 -9.66
C ASP A 103 9.05 12.53 -8.35
N TYR A 104 8.77 11.23 -8.45
CA TYR A 104 8.43 10.34 -7.35
C TYR A 104 7.20 10.82 -6.56
N SER A 105 6.24 11.49 -7.22
CA SER A 105 4.97 11.84 -6.59
C SER A 105 4.21 10.57 -6.17
N VAL A 106 3.74 10.54 -4.93
CA VAL A 106 3.18 9.32 -4.31
C VAL A 106 1.67 9.46 -4.09
N ASN A 107 0.91 8.53 -4.68
CA ASN A 107 -0.52 8.36 -4.45
C ASN A 107 -0.75 7.10 -3.60
N PHE A 108 -1.39 7.26 -2.45
CA PHE A 108 -1.69 6.19 -1.52
C PHE A 108 -3.19 5.88 -1.51
N PHE A 109 -3.55 4.66 -1.89
CA PHE A 109 -4.92 4.20 -1.98
C PHE A 109 -5.26 3.34 -0.76
N THR A 110 -6.37 3.66 -0.11
CA THR A 110 -6.79 3.00 1.13
C THR A 110 -8.28 3.13 1.35
N ASN A 111 -8.84 2.32 2.25
CA ASN A 111 -10.26 2.35 2.59
C ASN A 111 -10.45 2.73 4.06
N LEU A 112 -11.44 3.58 4.32
CA LEU A 112 -11.97 3.83 5.66
C LEU A 112 -13.48 3.56 5.63
N GLY A 113 -13.90 2.48 6.28
CA GLY A 113 -15.26 1.97 6.12
C GLY A 113 -15.51 1.52 4.68
N SER A 114 -16.62 1.96 4.10
CA SER A 114 -16.99 1.69 2.69
C SER A 114 -16.36 2.66 1.69
N MET A 115 -15.72 3.73 2.16
CA MET A 115 -15.18 4.77 1.28
C MET A 115 -13.73 4.46 0.91
N GLU A 116 -13.38 4.72 -0.35
CA GLU A 116 -12.03 4.62 -0.87
C GLU A 116 -11.41 6.01 -1.00
N TYR A 117 -10.14 6.12 -0.61
CA TYR A 117 -9.39 7.36 -0.58
C TYR A 117 -8.12 7.22 -1.42
N MET A 118 -7.81 8.26 -2.20
CA MET A 118 -6.48 8.49 -2.74
C MET A 118 -5.85 9.65 -1.97
N VAL A 119 -4.77 9.36 -1.27
CA VAL A 119 -4.04 10.32 -0.45
C VAL A 119 -2.78 10.71 -1.20
N GLN A 120 -2.69 11.99 -1.57
CA GLN A 120 -1.48 12.56 -2.14
C GLN A 120 -0.49 12.82 -1.01
N GLU A 121 0.64 12.16 -1.08
CA GLU A 121 1.71 12.24 -0.08
C GLU A 121 2.65 13.40 -0.42
N SER A 122 2.88 14.28 0.56
CA SER A 122 3.79 15.41 0.43
C SER A 122 4.94 15.37 1.45
N ARG A 123 5.00 14.36 2.32
CA ARG A 123 6.06 14.24 3.32
C ARG A 123 7.34 13.71 2.68
N ASN A 124 8.45 14.38 2.94
CA ASN A 124 9.77 14.02 2.40
C ASN A 124 10.44 12.91 3.22
N GLN A 125 11.27 12.10 2.54
CA GLN A 125 12.09 11.05 3.13
C GLN A 125 13.56 11.50 3.12
N ASN A 126 14.00 12.13 4.21
CA ASN A 126 15.36 12.66 4.31
C ASN A 126 16.33 11.54 4.73
N TRP A 127 16.83 10.80 3.74
CA TRP A 127 17.76 9.70 3.97
C TRP A 127 19.15 10.17 4.40
N LYS A 128 19.68 9.51 5.44
CA LYS A 128 21.09 9.57 5.83
C LYS A 128 21.74 8.25 5.44
N ILE A 129 22.53 8.26 4.36
CA ILE A 129 23.32 7.11 3.93
C ILE A 129 24.52 6.96 4.85
N LEU A 130 24.76 5.75 5.32
CA LEU A 130 25.79 5.43 6.29
C LEU A 130 26.84 4.48 5.67
N PRO A 131 28.08 4.42 6.18
CA PRO A 131 29.15 3.61 5.59
C PRO A 131 28.97 2.11 5.80
N GLU A 132 28.09 1.67 6.71
CA GLU A 132 27.85 0.25 6.97
C GLU A 132 27.32 -0.47 5.73
N LYS A 133 27.94 -1.61 5.45
CA LYS A 133 27.57 -2.51 4.36
C LYS A 133 27.25 -3.88 4.93
N GLU A 134 26.28 -4.55 4.35
CA GLU A 134 25.86 -5.89 4.72
C GLU A 134 25.44 -6.65 3.47
N LYS A 135 25.66 -7.96 3.45
CA LYS A 135 25.13 -8.82 2.41
C LYS A 135 23.77 -9.35 2.85
N ILE A 136 22.71 -9.02 2.11
CA ILE A 136 21.34 -9.47 2.41
C ILE A 136 20.85 -10.32 1.24
N GLY A 137 20.69 -11.62 1.48
CA GLY A 137 20.50 -12.60 0.42
C GLY A 137 21.70 -12.59 -0.52
N GLU A 138 21.47 -12.29 -1.79
CA GLU A 138 22.50 -12.22 -2.82
C GLU A 138 23.04 -10.80 -3.04
N PHE A 139 22.41 -9.78 -2.45
CA PHE A 139 22.71 -8.38 -2.74
C PHE A 139 23.76 -7.80 -1.81
N ASN A 140 24.70 -7.04 -2.37
CA ASN A 140 25.55 -6.15 -1.59
C ASN A 140 24.74 -4.90 -1.26
N THR A 141 24.56 -4.63 0.03
CA THR A 141 23.72 -3.52 0.48
C THR A 141 24.50 -2.50 1.30
N GLN A 142 24.01 -1.26 1.26
CA GLN A 142 24.47 -0.16 2.10
C GLN A 142 23.31 0.31 2.98
N LYS A 143 23.64 0.69 4.21
CA LYS A 143 22.68 1.16 5.19
C LYS A 143 22.30 2.62 4.95
N ALA A 144 21.02 2.94 5.14
CA ALA A 144 20.52 4.30 5.27
C ALA A 144 19.48 4.38 6.37
N THR A 145 19.28 5.58 6.92
CA THR A 145 18.25 5.82 7.96
C THR A 145 17.44 7.07 7.63
N CYS A 146 16.16 7.08 8.02
CA CYS A 146 15.33 8.28 7.96
C CYS A 146 14.26 8.27 9.06
N ASP A 147 13.78 9.45 9.41
CA ASP A 147 12.55 9.62 10.18
C ASP A 147 11.40 9.86 9.19
N PHE A 148 10.39 8.99 9.19
CA PHE A 148 9.25 9.09 8.29
C PHE A 148 7.99 8.48 8.90
N ALA A 149 6.84 9.16 8.73
CA ALA A 149 5.53 8.74 9.19
C ALA A 149 5.48 8.33 10.69
N GLY A 150 6.13 9.12 11.54
CA GLY A 150 6.19 8.89 12.99
C GLY A 150 7.13 7.76 13.43
N ARG A 151 7.96 7.21 12.54
CA ARG A 151 8.88 6.11 12.83
C ARG A 151 10.31 6.42 12.39
N LYS A 152 11.27 5.78 13.09
CA LYS A 152 12.68 5.69 12.69
C LYS A 152 12.87 4.43 11.85
N TRP A 153 13.33 4.61 10.63
CA TRP A 153 13.53 3.54 9.65
C TRP A 153 15.01 3.29 9.43
N THR A 154 15.36 2.01 9.30
CA THR A 154 16.64 1.55 8.75
C THR A 154 16.36 0.85 7.43
N ALA A 155 16.96 1.34 6.35
CA ALA A 155 16.91 0.76 5.03
C ALA A 155 18.27 0.16 4.68
N TRP A 156 18.26 -0.96 3.99
CA TRP A 156 19.42 -1.54 3.32
C TRP A 156 19.11 -1.55 1.82
N PHE A 157 19.86 -0.77 1.05
CA PHE A 157 19.64 -0.61 -0.39
C PHE A 157 20.82 -1.15 -1.19
N THR A 158 20.59 -1.58 -2.43
CA THR A 158 21.64 -2.09 -3.32
C THR A 158 21.75 -1.25 -4.59
N THR A 159 22.97 -0.87 -4.95
CA THR A 159 23.30 -0.21 -6.21
C THR A 159 23.29 -1.17 -7.41
N ASP A 160 23.31 -2.49 -7.14
CA ASP A 160 23.31 -3.55 -8.16
C ASP A 160 22.01 -3.52 -8.98
N ILE A 161 20.93 -3.01 -8.37
CA ILE A 161 19.66 -2.72 -9.03
C ILE A 161 19.45 -1.19 -8.92
N PRO A 162 19.82 -0.41 -9.95
CA PRO A 162 19.84 1.06 -9.89
C PRO A 162 18.45 1.69 -10.03
N ILE A 163 17.47 1.17 -9.30
CA ILE A 163 16.09 1.67 -9.22
C ILE A 163 15.93 2.36 -7.87
N GLN A 164 15.67 3.66 -7.85
CA GLN A 164 15.55 4.43 -6.60
C GLN A 164 14.18 4.25 -5.93
N ASP A 165 13.78 3.01 -5.67
CA ASP A 165 12.45 2.61 -5.22
C ASP A 165 12.52 1.58 -4.09
N GLY A 166 11.39 1.19 -3.54
CA GLY A 166 11.28 0.30 -2.40
C GLY A 166 9.85 0.01 -1.95
N PRO A 167 9.69 -0.71 -0.84
CA PRO A 167 8.37 -1.08 -0.33
C PRO A 167 7.58 0.14 0.17
N HIS A 168 6.24 0.01 0.19
CA HIS A 168 5.31 1.08 0.62
C HIS A 168 5.59 2.40 -0.14
N LYS A 169 5.65 3.51 0.57
CA LYS A 169 5.93 4.85 0.05
C LYS A 169 7.43 5.12 -0.12
N PHE A 170 8.32 4.20 0.28
CA PHE A 170 9.74 4.50 0.36
C PHE A 170 10.41 4.56 -1.02
N HIS A 171 11.24 5.58 -1.25
CA HIS A 171 11.99 5.81 -2.49
C HIS A 171 13.18 6.78 -2.25
N GLY A 172 13.99 7.02 -3.28
CA GLY A 172 15.00 8.11 -3.30
C GLY A 172 16.40 7.74 -2.76
N LEU A 173 16.66 6.48 -2.46
CA LEU A 173 18.02 5.98 -2.24
C LEU A 173 18.67 5.63 -3.60
N PRO A 174 20.01 5.68 -3.74
CA PRO A 174 20.70 5.42 -5.01
C PRO A 174 20.76 3.91 -5.32
N GLY A 175 19.59 3.26 -5.40
CA GLY A 175 19.43 1.83 -5.59
C GLY A 175 18.17 1.30 -4.90
N LEU A 176 17.82 0.05 -5.20
CA LEU A 176 16.60 -0.57 -4.69
C LEU A 176 16.72 -0.88 -3.20
N ILE A 177 15.71 -0.55 -2.41
CA ILE A 177 15.63 -0.94 -1.00
C ILE A 177 15.37 -2.46 -0.91
N VAL A 178 16.36 -3.23 -0.48
CA VAL A 178 16.28 -4.70 -0.32
C VAL A 178 15.63 -5.07 1.01
N LYS A 179 15.92 -4.31 2.06
CA LYS A 179 15.31 -4.51 3.38
C LYS A 179 14.99 -3.17 4.03
N LEU A 180 13.85 -3.10 4.71
CA LEU A 180 13.41 -1.91 5.43
C LEU A 180 12.79 -2.36 6.76
N GLU A 181 13.29 -1.83 7.87
CA GLU A 181 12.75 -2.14 9.20
C GLU A 181 12.61 -0.89 10.06
N ASP A 182 11.55 -0.84 10.86
CA ASP A 182 11.40 0.21 11.87
C ASP A 182 12.30 -0.09 13.08
N LYS A 183 12.62 0.93 13.89
CA LYS A 183 13.47 0.78 15.07
C LYS A 183 13.02 -0.34 16.02
N THR A 184 11.71 -0.60 16.10
CA THR A 184 11.16 -1.63 16.99
C THR A 184 11.13 -3.03 16.39
N LYS A 185 11.48 -3.17 15.10
CA LYS A 185 11.38 -4.40 14.31
C LYS A 185 9.96 -4.99 14.31
N SER A 186 8.96 -4.14 14.50
CA SER A 186 7.55 -4.49 14.44
C SER A 186 6.98 -4.31 13.04
N HIS A 187 7.70 -3.64 12.14
CA HIS A 187 7.44 -3.60 10.70
C HIS A 187 8.74 -3.87 9.96
N ILE A 188 8.76 -4.95 9.17
CA ILE A 188 9.92 -5.37 8.40
C ILE A 188 9.45 -5.74 6.99
N PHE A 189 10.04 -5.11 5.98
CA PHE A 189 9.93 -5.52 4.59
C PHE A 189 11.27 -6.11 4.16
N GLU A 190 11.24 -7.29 3.57
CA GLU A 190 12.45 -7.95 3.06
C GLU A 190 12.18 -8.50 1.66
N LEU A 191 13.05 -8.15 0.72
CA LEU A 191 12.99 -8.63 -0.65
C LEU A 191 13.24 -10.14 -0.70
N LYS A 192 12.30 -10.89 -1.26
CA LYS A 192 12.36 -12.36 -1.40
C LYS A 192 12.50 -12.83 -2.85
N GLY A 193 12.20 -11.97 -3.83
CA GLY A 193 12.31 -12.37 -5.23
C GLY A 193 12.31 -11.20 -6.20
N VAL A 194 13.01 -11.40 -7.31
CA VAL A 194 13.09 -10.47 -8.43
C VAL A 194 12.69 -11.23 -9.69
N ARG A 195 11.76 -10.67 -10.47
CA ARG A 195 11.31 -11.27 -11.72
C ARG A 195 11.09 -10.20 -12.77
N LYS A 196 11.47 -10.48 -14.02
CA LYS A 196 11.04 -9.70 -15.18
C LYS A 196 9.62 -10.12 -15.58
N PHE A 197 8.82 -9.20 -16.08
CA PHE A 197 7.50 -9.52 -16.63
C PHE A 197 7.28 -8.86 -17.99
N ASP A 198 6.31 -9.39 -18.74
CA ASP A 198 6.08 -9.06 -20.15
C ASP A 198 5.81 -7.56 -20.31
N ASP A 199 6.41 -6.95 -21.33
CA ASP A 199 6.19 -5.54 -21.70
C ASP A 199 4.72 -5.27 -22.09
N LYS A 200 3.94 -6.32 -22.39
CA LYS A 200 2.49 -6.25 -22.59
C LYS A 200 1.69 -5.97 -21.33
N GLU A 201 2.24 -6.20 -20.14
CA GLU A 201 1.59 -5.74 -18.91
C GLU A 201 1.72 -4.21 -18.86
N GLU A 202 0.65 -3.53 -19.25
CA GLU A 202 0.57 -2.07 -19.15
C GLU A 202 0.24 -1.67 -17.71
N TRP A 203 0.89 -0.62 -17.23
CA TRP A 203 0.45 0.06 -16.02
C TRP A 203 -0.94 0.63 -16.20
N LYS A 204 -1.85 0.18 -15.35
CA LYS A 204 -3.19 0.73 -15.13
C LYS A 204 -3.22 1.36 -13.75
N SER A 205 -3.49 2.66 -13.68
CA SER A 205 -3.49 3.34 -12.39
C SER A 205 -4.63 2.80 -11.52
N PHE A 206 -4.38 2.63 -10.23
CA PHE A 206 -5.44 2.33 -9.28
C PHE A 206 -6.49 3.44 -9.25
N LYS A 207 -6.14 4.69 -9.59
CA LYS A 207 -7.09 5.79 -9.75
C LYS A 207 -8.15 5.49 -10.82
N ASP A 208 -7.80 4.74 -11.86
CA ASP A 208 -8.68 4.46 -13.00
C ASP A 208 -9.51 3.18 -12.81
N LYS A 209 -9.43 2.53 -11.63
CA LYS A 209 -10.27 1.38 -11.27
C LYS A 209 -11.76 1.77 -11.35
N GLU A 210 -12.58 0.91 -11.94
CA GLU A 210 -14.04 1.01 -11.91
C GLU A 210 -14.53 0.99 -10.45
N ARG A 211 -15.36 1.96 -10.07
CA ARG A 211 -15.89 2.09 -8.71
C ARG A 211 -17.37 2.40 -8.73
N TYR A 212 -18.06 1.88 -7.72
CA TYR A 212 -19.44 2.25 -7.44
C TYR A 212 -19.52 3.62 -6.76
N GLU A 213 -18.71 3.81 -5.71
CA GLU A 213 -18.57 5.09 -5.01
C GLU A 213 -17.40 5.91 -5.58
N PRO A 214 -17.51 7.25 -5.64
CA PRO A 214 -16.43 8.09 -6.13
C PRO A 214 -15.18 7.98 -5.24
N LEU A 215 -14.00 7.96 -5.88
CA LEU A 215 -12.71 8.01 -5.19
C LEU A 215 -12.51 9.38 -4.54
N ILE A 216 -12.28 9.40 -3.22
CA ILE A 216 -12.09 10.65 -2.48
C ILE A 216 -10.61 11.02 -2.48
N VAL A 217 -10.29 12.17 -3.06
CA VAL A 217 -8.91 12.65 -3.13
C VAL A 217 -8.61 13.61 -1.98
N LEU A 218 -7.59 13.28 -1.17
CA LEU A 218 -7.15 14.08 -0.03
C LEU A 218 -5.63 14.26 -0.06
N ASN A 219 -5.12 15.25 0.68
CA ASN A 219 -3.70 15.28 1.08
C ASN A 219 -3.50 14.56 2.42
N ASP A 220 -2.24 14.30 2.78
CA ASP A 220 -1.81 13.67 4.03
C ASP A 220 -2.46 14.31 5.28
N LYS A 221 -2.50 15.64 5.37
CA LYS A 221 -3.08 16.37 6.52
C LYS A 221 -4.58 16.13 6.67
N LYS A 222 -5.34 16.26 5.59
CA LYS A 222 -6.80 16.01 5.60
C LYS A 222 -7.08 14.54 5.87
N TYR A 223 -6.31 13.63 5.27
CA TYR A 223 -6.46 12.19 5.49
C TYR A 223 -6.23 11.81 6.96
N ARG A 224 -5.20 12.35 7.61
CA ARG A 224 -4.96 12.12 9.05
C ARG A 224 -6.16 12.50 9.91
N LYS A 225 -6.78 13.67 9.65
CA LYS A 225 -8.00 14.08 10.36
C LYS A 225 -9.14 13.09 10.10
N THR A 226 -9.38 12.73 8.84
CA THR A 226 -10.42 11.75 8.46
C THR A 226 -10.19 10.39 9.11
N TYR A 227 -8.94 9.95 9.20
CA TYR A 227 -8.54 8.69 9.82
C TYR A 227 -8.86 8.68 11.33
N LEU A 228 -8.52 9.76 12.05
CA LEU A 228 -8.85 9.91 13.46
C LEU A 228 -10.36 10.02 13.70
N ASP A 229 -11.06 10.81 12.88
CA ASP A 229 -12.52 10.95 12.94
C ASP A 229 -13.20 9.59 12.74
N ASN A 230 -12.75 8.79 11.77
CA ASN A 230 -13.27 7.44 11.53
C ASN A 230 -12.97 6.48 12.69
N ARG A 231 -11.80 6.57 13.33
CA ARG A 231 -11.48 5.72 14.49
C ARG A 231 -12.30 6.08 15.72
N ALA A 232 -12.62 7.36 15.91
CA ALA A 232 -13.48 7.84 16.99
C ALA A 232 -14.96 7.50 16.74
N ASP A 233 -15.39 7.60 15.48
CA ASP A 233 -16.77 7.37 15.05
C ASP A 233 -16.85 6.53 13.76
N PRO A 234 -16.72 5.19 13.87
CA PRO A 234 -16.71 4.32 12.70
C PRO A 234 -18.02 4.25 11.93
N ASN A 235 -19.14 4.60 12.58
CA ASN A 235 -20.47 4.56 11.97
C ASN A 235 -20.88 5.89 11.35
N LYS A 236 -20.04 6.93 11.39
CA LYS A 236 -20.37 8.26 10.85
C LYS A 236 -20.91 8.21 9.42
N GLY A 237 -20.22 7.50 8.53
CA GLY A 237 -20.63 7.36 7.13
C GLY A 237 -21.98 6.63 6.99
N LEU A 238 -22.20 5.57 7.77
CA LEU A 238 -23.47 4.85 7.78
C LEU A 238 -24.61 5.72 8.30
N ARG A 239 -24.39 6.51 9.36
CA ARG A 239 -25.40 7.45 9.87
C ARG A 239 -25.76 8.52 8.86
N ASN A 240 -24.77 9.07 8.15
CA ASN A 240 -25.02 10.04 7.09
C ASN A 240 -25.85 9.42 5.95
N LEU A 241 -25.48 8.22 5.50
CA LEU A 241 -26.23 7.48 4.48
C LEU A 241 -27.71 7.29 4.90
N LEU A 242 -27.95 6.90 6.15
CA LEU A 242 -29.30 6.73 6.69
C LEU A 242 -30.07 8.06 6.77
N ALA A 243 -29.39 9.16 7.15
CA ALA A 243 -29.99 10.48 7.23
C ALA A 243 -30.39 11.05 5.84
N GLU A 244 -29.65 10.65 4.80
CA GLU A 244 -29.94 10.98 3.40
C GLU A 244 -30.99 10.06 2.75
N GLY A 245 -31.63 9.18 3.53
CA GLY A 245 -32.71 8.30 3.08
C GLY A 245 -32.26 6.92 2.59
N GLY A 246 -30.98 6.59 2.74
CA GLY A 246 -30.48 5.24 2.51
C GLY A 246 -31.10 4.23 3.47
N LYS A 247 -31.26 2.98 3.02
CA LYS A 247 -31.79 1.89 3.85
C LYS A 247 -30.66 0.93 4.22
N PHE A 248 -30.61 0.54 5.50
CA PHE A 248 -29.70 -0.47 5.99
C PHE A 248 -30.49 -1.52 6.76
N GLU A 249 -30.59 -2.72 6.21
CA GLU A 249 -31.26 -3.85 6.84
C GLU A 249 -30.32 -5.06 6.82
N MET A 250 -30.21 -5.74 7.96
CA MET A 250 -29.57 -7.05 8.02
C MET A 250 -30.58 -8.07 8.52
N LYS A 251 -30.55 -9.25 7.91
CA LYS A 251 -31.35 -10.41 8.30
C LYS A 251 -30.46 -11.44 8.96
N ASP A 252 -30.95 -12.11 9.98
CA ASP A 252 -30.27 -13.26 10.57
C ASP A 252 -30.36 -14.49 9.65
N ALA A 253 -29.77 -15.62 10.07
CA ALA A 253 -29.79 -16.87 9.31
C ALA A 253 -31.21 -17.44 9.08
N SER A 254 -32.21 -17.01 9.85
CA SER A 254 -33.62 -17.37 9.68
C SER A 254 -34.38 -16.42 8.75
N GLY A 255 -33.75 -15.36 8.27
CA GLY A 255 -34.36 -14.35 7.41
C GLY A 255 -35.09 -13.24 8.17
N LYS A 256 -35.03 -13.22 9.51
CA LYS A 256 -35.68 -12.20 10.34
C LYS A 256 -34.85 -10.91 10.32
N ILE A 257 -35.51 -9.77 10.10
CA ILE A 257 -34.88 -8.45 10.16
C ILE A 257 -34.40 -8.21 11.60
N MET A 258 -33.11 -7.91 11.72
CA MET A 258 -32.45 -7.59 12.97
C MET A 258 -32.65 -6.11 13.34
N ASP A 259 -32.64 -5.79 14.63
CA ASP A 259 -32.71 -4.39 15.08
C ASP A 259 -31.47 -3.61 14.61
N SER A 260 -31.72 -2.62 13.73
CA SER A 260 -30.69 -1.78 13.13
C SER A 260 -29.93 -0.97 14.18
N ASN A 261 -30.59 -0.53 15.27
CA ASN A 261 -29.93 0.22 16.33
C ASN A 261 -28.94 -0.65 17.11
N GLN A 262 -29.37 -1.86 17.48
CA GLN A 262 -28.49 -2.83 18.14
C GLN A 262 -27.30 -3.20 17.25
N ILE A 263 -27.54 -3.45 15.96
CA ILE A 263 -26.48 -3.71 14.98
C ILE A 263 -25.46 -2.57 14.93
N MET A 264 -25.92 -1.32 14.83
CA MET A 264 -25.03 -0.17 14.78
C MET A 264 -24.16 -0.10 16.04
N LYS A 265 -24.74 -0.28 17.22
CA LYS A 265 -24.01 -0.32 18.50
C LYS A 265 -22.98 -1.44 18.54
N ASP A 266 -23.34 -2.64 18.10
CA ASP A 266 -22.43 -3.79 18.10
C ASP A 266 -21.28 -3.60 17.11
N ARG A 267 -21.56 -3.07 15.91
CA ARG A 267 -20.53 -2.69 14.93
C ARG A 267 -19.58 -1.65 15.50
N GLU A 268 -20.10 -0.61 16.15
CA GLU A 268 -19.29 0.44 16.75
C GLU A 268 -18.37 -0.11 17.84
N LYS A 269 -18.92 -0.91 18.75
CA LYS A 269 -18.16 -1.55 19.83
C LYS A 269 -17.04 -2.42 19.27
N LYS A 270 -17.36 -3.33 18.34
CA LYS A 270 -16.38 -4.22 17.70
C LYS A 270 -15.28 -3.44 16.98
N GLN A 271 -15.64 -2.38 16.26
CA GLN A 271 -14.65 -1.59 15.53
C GLN A 271 -13.77 -0.77 16.47
N LYS A 272 -14.32 -0.22 17.56
CA LYS A 272 -13.53 0.47 18.59
C LYS A 272 -12.56 -0.48 19.31
N GLU A 273 -13.00 -1.70 19.63
CA GLU A 273 -12.12 -2.76 20.18
C GLU A 273 -11.03 -3.17 19.19
N ALA A 274 -11.37 -3.34 17.91
CA ALA A 274 -10.40 -3.64 16.85
C ALA A 274 -9.39 -2.49 16.67
N ASN A 275 -9.85 -1.23 16.74
CA ASN A 275 -8.97 -0.06 16.67
C ASN A 275 -7.98 -0.06 17.85
N LYS A 276 -8.40 -0.39 19.07
CA LYS A 276 -7.48 -0.50 20.23
C LYS A 276 -6.38 -1.52 20.01
N LYS A 277 -6.69 -2.66 19.40
CA LYS A 277 -5.72 -3.71 19.02
C LYS A 277 -4.89 -3.37 17.78
N ASN A 278 -5.34 -2.41 16.96
CA ASN A 278 -4.61 -1.90 15.81
C ASN A 278 -3.96 -0.56 16.17
N ASN A 279 -3.04 -0.60 17.13
CA ASN A 279 -2.34 0.55 17.70
C ASN A 279 -0.90 0.71 17.18
N ASN A 280 -0.40 -0.24 16.39
CA ASN A 280 0.91 -0.22 15.76
C ASN A 280 0.76 -0.16 14.23
N VAL A 281 0.14 0.89 13.72
CA VAL A 281 -0.06 1.06 12.27
C VAL A 281 1.23 1.53 11.60
N LEU A 282 1.46 1.13 10.33
CA LEU A 282 2.71 1.42 9.61
C LEU A 282 3.09 2.91 9.64
N GLU A 283 2.11 3.80 9.46
CA GLU A 283 2.28 5.26 9.59
C GLU A 283 1.80 5.71 10.97
N LEU A 284 2.71 5.68 11.95
CA LEU A 284 2.38 5.85 13.36
C LEU A 284 1.88 7.27 13.69
N ASP A 285 2.28 8.26 12.91
CA ASP A 285 1.82 9.64 13.04
C ASP A 285 0.33 9.83 12.73
N LEU A 286 -0.33 8.84 12.10
CA LEU A 286 -1.79 8.81 11.94
C LEU A 286 -2.55 8.66 13.26
N LEU A 287 -1.89 8.19 14.32
CA LEU A 287 -2.49 8.00 15.65
C LEU A 287 -2.19 9.14 16.63
N GLN A 288 -1.41 10.13 16.22
CA GLN A 288 -0.98 11.24 17.08
C GLN A 288 -1.87 12.47 16.93
#